data_AF-A0A1G0T1W5-F1
#
_entry.id   AF-A0A1G0T1W5-F1
#
_cell.length_a   1.000
_cell.length_b   1.000
_cell.length_c   1.000
_cell.angle_alpha   90.00
_cell.angle_beta   90.00
_cell.angle_gamma   90.00
#
_symmetry.space_group_name_H-M   'P 1'
#
loop_
_entity.id
_entity.type
_entity.pdbx_description
1 polymer ?
#
loop_
_entity_poly.entity_id
_entity_poly.type
_entity_poly.pdbx_seq_one_letter_code
_entity_poly.pdbx_strand_id
1 'polypeptide(L)'
;MPMALPQISLSFMGTEVMFRYLPEIELGNKGEKLSLFGIGAKHSVSRYIPLIPIDVAVQVLYNKLEITNLVESKNLAFNAHASKTFGILSPYFGLQFESSSLDLTYEINGDPLSGDPALQVDKKVSVSLDGDNSFRATLGACLKLAVIVLNADVSLGSQTTFSGGLSFEF
;
A
#
# COMPACT_ATOMS: atom_id res chain seq x y z
N MET A 1 -2.70 -13.21 -0.49
CA MET A 1 -1.76 -13.89 0.42
C MET A 1 -1.55 -13.00 1.64
N PRO A 2 -1.45 -13.56 2.87
CA PRO A 2 -1.09 -12.76 4.04
C PRO A 2 0.35 -12.27 3.89
N MET A 3 0.59 -10.99 4.20
CA MET A 3 1.91 -10.38 4.21
C MET A 3 2.04 -9.45 5.41
N ALA A 4 3.23 -9.40 6.00
CA ALA A 4 3.57 -8.45 7.04
C ALA A 4 4.48 -7.39 6.44
N LEU A 5 4.15 -6.12 6.65
CA LEU A 5 4.91 -4.99 6.12
C LEU A 5 5.32 -4.09 7.29
N PRO A 6 6.62 -3.97 7.60
CA PRO A 6 7.06 -3.03 8.62
C PRO A 6 6.89 -1.60 8.12
N GLN A 7 6.42 -0.74 9.02
CA GLN A 7 6.19 0.68 8.79
C GLN A 7 6.78 1.49 9.96
N ILE A 8 7.35 2.64 9.64
CA ILE A 8 7.73 3.65 10.63
C ILE A 8 7.01 4.96 10.27
N SER A 9 6.50 5.66 11.28
CA SER A 9 5.84 6.95 11.12
C SER A 9 6.35 7.96 12.15
N LEU A 10 6.52 9.20 11.71
CA LEU A 10 6.89 10.33 12.55
C LEU A 10 5.80 11.39 12.46
N SER A 11 5.27 11.82 13.60
CA SER A 11 4.19 12.80 13.67
C SER A 11 4.66 14.09 14.34
N PHE A 12 4.33 15.22 13.72
CA PHE A 12 4.64 16.56 14.22
C PHE A 12 3.52 17.54 13.85
N MET A 13 2.97 18.24 14.85
CA MET A 13 1.95 19.30 14.68
C MET A 13 0.69 18.88 13.90
N GLY A 14 0.32 17.59 13.94
CA GLY A 14 -0.83 17.05 13.21
C GLY A 14 -0.53 16.62 11.78
N THR A 15 0.73 16.70 11.35
CA THR A 15 1.25 16.09 10.13
C THR A 15 2.05 14.85 10.50
N GLU A 16 1.82 13.75 9.82
CA GLU A 16 2.54 12.51 10.00
C GLU A 16 3.15 12.09 8.67
N VAL A 17 4.44 11.78 8.68
CA VAL A 17 5.14 11.20 7.53
C VAL A 17 5.39 9.73 7.83
N MET A 18 5.14 8.88 6.85
CA MET A 18 5.19 7.43 6.97
C MET A 18 6.14 6.87 5.92
N PHE A 19 6.91 5.86 6.32
CA PHE A 19 7.79 5.09 5.45
C PHE A 19 7.52 3.60 5.67
N ARG A 20 7.38 2.86 4.57
CA ARG A 20 7.16 1.41 4.53
C ARG A 20 8.23 0.80 3.66
N TYR A 21 8.84 -0.29 4.13
CA TYR A 21 9.87 -0.96 3.36
C TYR A 21 9.87 -2.45 3.64
N LEU A 22 9.72 -3.26 2.60
CA LEU A 22 9.95 -4.68 2.63
C LEU A 22 11.21 -4.96 1.80
N PRO A 23 12.30 -5.46 2.41
CA PRO A 23 13.47 -5.87 1.64
C PRO A 23 13.10 -7.01 0.69
N GLU A 24 13.95 -7.25 -0.31
CA GLU A 24 13.83 -8.37 -1.23
C GLU A 24 13.67 -9.70 -0.46
N ILE A 25 12.49 -10.30 -0.54
CA ILE A 25 12.21 -11.64 -0.02
C ILE A 25 12.03 -12.61 -1.19
N GLU A 26 12.64 -13.79 -1.08
CA GLU A 26 12.51 -14.82 -2.11
C GLU A 26 11.09 -15.39 -2.11
N LEU A 27 10.43 -15.32 -3.26
CA LEU A 27 9.12 -15.90 -3.53
C LEU A 27 9.33 -17.31 -4.11
N GLY A 28 9.19 -18.30 -3.23
CA GLY A 28 9.26 -19.72 -3.61
C GLY A 28 10.61 -20.16 -4.18
N ASN A 29 10.61 -21.28 -4.91
CA ASN A 29 11.85 -21.97 -5.33
C ASN A 29 12.46 -21.46 -6.65
N LYS A 30 11.92 -20.38 -7.24
CA LYS A 30 12.32 -19.91 -8.59
C LYS A 30 13.21 -18.66 -8.59
N GLY A 31 13.66 -18.18 -7.43
CA GLY A 31 14.55 -17.01 -7.34
C GLY A 31 13.87 -15.68 -7.67
N GLU A 32 12.54 -15.65 -7.74
CA GLU A 32 11.75 -14.41 -7.83
C GLU A 32 11.87 -13.69 -6.50
N LYS A 33 12.11 -12.38 -6.50
CA LYS A 33 12.19 -11.60 -5.27
C LYS A 33 11.10 -10.54 -5.24
N LEU A 34 10.39 -10.46 -4.12
CA LEU A 34 9.41 -9.42 -3.86
C LEU A 34 10.04 -8.32 -3.02
N SER A 35 9.94 -7.08 -3.46
CA SER A 35 10.28 -5.89 -2.68
C SER A 35 9.10 -4.92 -2.65
N LEU A 36 9.03 -4.12 -1.58
CA LEU A 36 8.01 -3.08 -1.44
C LEU A 36 8.65 -1.83 -0.85
N PHE A 37 8.42 -0.70 -1.49
CA PHE A 37 8.76 0.62 -0.96
C PHE A 37 7.51 1.49 -0.93
N GLY A 38 7.27 2.18 0.19
CA GLY A 38 6.14 3.08 0.32
C GLY A 38 6.49 4.32 1.13
N ILE A 39 5.96 5.45 0.70
CA ILE A 39 6.03 6.71 1.43
C ILE A 39 4.64 7.34 1.48
N GLY A 40 4.32 8.00 2.58
CA GLY A 40 3.07 8.73 2.67
C GLY A 40 3.13 9.89 3.65
N ALA A 41 2.16 10.78 3.51
CA ALA A 41 1.94 11.87 4.43
C ALA A 41 0.46 11.93 4.79
N LYS A 42 0.16 12.14 6.07
CA LYS A 42 -1.18 12.28 6.64
C LYS A 42 -1.26 13.60 7.38
N HIS A 43 -2.33 14.35 7.21
CA HIS A 43 -2.54 15.61 7.91
C HIS A 43 -3.93 15.65 8.55
N SER A 44 -3.97 16.08 9.81
CA SER A 44 -5.22 16.29 10.55
C SER A 44 -5.91 17.56 10.05
N VAL A 45 -7.13 17.39 9.53
CA VAL A 45 -7.99 18.49 9.08
C VAL A 45 -8.85 19.01 10.23
N SER A 46 -9.10 18.20 11.27
CA SER A 46 -9.84 18.63 12.47
C SER A 46 -9.34 19.94 13.06
N ARG A 47 -8.03 20.22 12.94
CA ARG A 47 -7.41 21.44 13.44
C ARG A 47 -7.99 22.72 12.81
N TYR A 48 -8.47 22.65 11.57
CA TYR A 48 -9.02 23.79 10.84
C TYR A 48 -10.54 23.89 10.96
N ILE A 49 -11.21 22.86 11.46
CA ILE A 49 -12.67 22.82 11.60
C ILE A 49 -13.04 22.59 13.08
N PRO A 50 -12.90 23.64 13.92
CA PRO A 50 -13.29 23.54 15.32
C PRO A 50 -14.80 23.24 15.42
N LEU A 51 -15.21 22.45 16.43
CA LEU A 51 -16.58 21.98 16.76
C LEU A 51 -17.06 20.65 16.15
N ILE A 52 -16.27 19.97 15.30
CA ILE A 52 -16.67 18.64 14.84
C ILE A 52 -16.35 17.59 15.93
N PRO A 53 -17.32 16.75 16.36
CA PRO A 53 -17.15 15.79 17.45
C PRO A 53 -16.45 14.49 17.00
N ILE A 54 -15.76 14.52 15.86
CA ILE A 54 -15.01 13.44 15.21
C ILE A 54 -13.68 13.98 14.69
N ASP A 55 -12.68 13.11 14.61
CA ASP A 55 -11.37 13.43 14.08
C ASP A 55 -11.30 13.11 12.59
N VAL A 56 -10.95 14.10 11.77
CA VAL A 56 -10.83 13.99 10.31
C VAL A 56 -9.38 14.22 9.89
N ALA A 57 -8.89 13.36 9.00
CA ALA A 57 -7.56 13.50 8.40
C ALA A 57 -7.61 13.16 6.90
N VAL A 58 -6.68 13.75 6.15
CA VAL A 58 -6.42 13.37 4.76
C VAL A 58 -5.03 12.78 4.65
N GLN A 59 -4.82 11.88 3.70
CA GLN A 59 -3.55 11.19 3.52
C GLN A 59 -3.27 10.94 2.04
N VAL A 60 -2.00 11.07 1.66
CA VAL A 60 -1.47 10.64 0.37
C VAL A 60 -0.44 9.55 0.61
N LEU A 61 -0.51 8.50 -0.21
CA LEU A 61 0.32 7.32 -0.13
C LEU A 61 0.82 6.99 -1.53
N TYR A 62 2.13 6.79 -1.65
CA TYR A 62 2.75 6.23 -2.84
C TYR A 62 3.41 4.92 -2.46
N ASN A 63 3.07 3.84 -3.16
CA ASN A 63 3.64 2.52 -2.98
C ASN A 63 4.20 2.01 -4.31
N LYS A 64 5.38 1.42 -4.25
CA LYS A 64 6.03 0.70 -5.33
C LYS A 64 6.23 -0.75 -4.87
N LEU A 65 5.67 -1.69 -5.63
CA LEU A 65 5.87 -3.12 -5.44
C LEU A 65 6.62 -3.64 -6.65
N GLU A 66 7.70 -4.38 -6.42
CA GLU A 66 8.47 -5.00 -7.49
C GLU A 66 8.60 -6.51 -7.26
N ILE A 67 8.44 -7.26 -8.34
CA ILE A 67 8.80 -8.67 -8.44
C ILE A 67 9.87 -8.77 -9.52
N THR A 68 11.09 -9.17 -9.12
CA THR A 68 12.27 -9.19 -10.00
C THR A 68 11.96 -9.82 -11.36
N ASN A 69 12.28 -9.07 -12.44
CA ASN A 69 12.16 -9.47 -13.84
C ASN A 69 10.75 -9.86 -14.32
N LEU A 70 9.70 -9.52 -13.58
CA LEU A 70 8.33 -9.89 -13.94
C LEU A 70 7.37 -8.70 -13.88
N VAL A 71 7.29 -8.04 -12.72
CA VAL A 71 6.22 -7.09 -12.44
C VAL A 71 6.76 -5.89 -11.66
N GLU A 72 6.48 -4.69 -12.15
CA GLU A 72 6.60 -3.46 -11.37
C GLU A 72 5.21 -2.83 -11.26
N SER A 73 4.75 -2.58 -10.03
CA SER A 73 3.45 -1.96 -9.75
C SER A 73 3.65 -0.69 -8.95
N LYS A 74 3.13 0.42 -9.47
CA LYS A 74 3.10 1.73 -8.81
C LYS A 74 1.66 2.05 -8.44
N ASN A 75 1.44 2.43 -7.20
CA ASN A 75 0.13 2.80 -6.67
C ASN A 75 0.22 4.16 -6.00
N LEU A 76 -0.67 5.07 -6.39
CA LEU A 76 -0.87 6.37 -5.75
C LEU A 76 -2.28 6.42 -5.18
N ALA A 77 -2.39 6.65 -3.88
CA ALA A 77 -3.64 6.64 -3.15
C ALA A 77 -3.85 7.94 -2.37
N PHE A 78 -5.07 8.47 -2.49
CA PHE A 78 -5.57 9.61 -1.74
C PHE A 78 -6.65 9.10 -0.79
N ASN A 79 -6.52 9.42 0.48
CA ASN A 79 -7.41 8.92 1.52
C ASN A 79 -7.99 10.08 2.33
N ALA A 80 -9.23 9.90 2.76
CA ALA A 80 -9.88 10.70 3.77
C ALA A 80 -10.36 9.76 4.88
N HIS A 81 -10.00 10.07 6.12
CA HIS A 81 -10.32 9.27 7.30
C HIS A 81 -11.13 10.08 8.29
N ALA A 82 -12.07 9.42 8.95
CA ALA A 82 -12.84 9.91 10.07
C ALA A 82 -12.77 8.91 11.22
N SER A 83 -12.54 9.36 12.45
CA SER A 83 -12.50 8.49 13.62
C SER A 83 -13.04 9.18 14.86
N LYS A 84 -13.36 8.41 15.89
CA LYS A 84 -13.72 8.95 17.19
C LYS A 84 -13.22 8.03 18.29
N THR A 85 -12.52 8.59 19.26
CA THR A 85 -12.01 7.83 20.40
C THR A 85 -13.04 7.81 21.55
N PHE A 86 -13.31 6.60 22.05
CA PHE A 86 -14.14 6.31 23.22
C PHE A 86 -13.32 5.50 24.23
N GLY A 87 -12.64 6.18 25.16
CA GLY A 87 -11.71 5.54 26.08
C GLY A 87 -10.56 4.88 25.32
N ILE A 88 -10.42 3.55 25.44
CA ILE A 88 -9.38 2.78 24.74
C ILE A 88 -9.78 2.38 23.32
N LEU A 89 -11.06 2.45 22.94
CA LEU A 89 -11.55 2.02 21.63
C LEU A 89 -11.74 3.23 20.71
N SER A 90 -11.27 3.12 19.47
CA SER A 90 -11.39 4.16 18.44
C SER A 90 -11.88 3.55 17.13
N PRO A 91 -13.20 3.45 16.90
CA PRO A 91 -13.72 3.15 15.57
C PRO A 91 -13.28 4.23 14.56
N TYR A 92 -13.00 3.79 13.34
CA TYR A 92 -12.65 4.66 12.23
C TYR A 92 -13.25 4.17 10.92
N PHE A 93 -13.42 5.13 10.03
CA PHE A 93 -13.89 4.97 8.68
C PHE A 93 -12.95 5.69 7.73
N GLY A 94 -12.77 5.15 6.53
CA GLY A 94 -11.91 5.73 5.51
C GLY A 94 -12.55 5.63 4.13
N LEU A 95 -12.29 6.63 3.30
CA LEU A 95 -12.51 6.61 1.87
C LEU A 95 -11.18 6.77 1.17
N GLN A 96 -10.92 5.94 0.18
CA GLN A 96 -9.69 5.93 -0.58
C GLN A 96 -10.03 5.98 -2.06
N PHE A 97 -9.33 6.85 -2.77
CA PHE A 97 -9.26 6.88 -4.21
C PHE A 97 -7.84 6.52 -4.62
N GLU A 98 -7.68 5.46 -5.41
CA GLU A 98 -6.36 4.99 -5.83
C GLU A 98 -6.25 4.83 -7.35
N SER A 99 -5.09 5.19 -7.86
CA SER A 99 -4.66 4.95 -9.23
C SER A 99 -3.44 4.04 -9.20
N SER A 100 -3.37 3.10 -10.15
CA SER A 100 -2.27 2.14 -10.23
C SER A 100 -1.75 2.08 -11.65
N SER A 101 -0.46 1.85 -11.84
CA SER A 101 0.11 1.49 -13.13
C SER A 101 0.95 0.23 -12.95
N LEU A 102 0.83 -0.71 -13.89
CA LEU A 102 1.43 -2.03 -13.86
C LEU A 102 2.32 -2.20 -15.09
N ASP A 103 3.62 -2.26 -14.87
CA ASP A 103 4.62 -2.53 -15.90
C ASP A 103 4.98 -4.03 -15.84
N LEU A 104 4.58 -4.78 -16.86
CA LEU A 104 4.92 -6.19 -17.02
C LEU A 104 6.12 -6.31 -17.96
N THR A 105 7.19 -6.95 -17.51
CA THR A 105 8.36 -7.24 -18.34
C THR A 105 8.53 -8.74 -18.46
N TYR A 106 8.54 -9.26 -19.68
CA TYR A 106 8.80 -10.66 -19.96
C TYR A 106 10.04 -10.81 -20.84
N GLU A 107 10.91 -11.75 -20.48
CA GLU A 107 12.11 -12.08 -21.24
C GLU A 107 11.87 -13.39 -21.99
N ILE A 108 11.85 -13.32 -23.32
CA ILE A 108 11.81 -14.47 -24.19
C ILE A 108 13.27 -14.87 -24.42
N ASN A 109 13.67 -16.02 -23.87
CA ASN A 109 14.98 -16.60 -24.14
C ASN A 109 15.02 -17.06 -25.60
N GLY A 110 16.04 -16.65 -26.35
CA GLY A 110 16.22 -17.04 -27.74
C GLY A 110 16.58 -18.53 -27.85
N ASP A 111 16.10 -19.18 -28.92
CA ASP A 111 16.53 -20.51 -29.30
C ASP A 111 17.43 -20.41 -30.56
N PRO A 112 18.76 -20.64 -30.42
CA PRO A 112 19.70 -20.57 -31.54
C PRO A 112 19.38 -21.53 -32.69
N LEU A 113 18.56 -22.55 -32.45
CA LEU A 113 18.11 -23.53 -33.45
C LEU A 113 16.73 -23.19 -34.05
N SER A 114 16.13 -22.06 -33.65
CA SER A 114 14.83 -21.64 -34.16
C SER A 114 14.90 -21.31 -35.65
N GLY A 115 13.93 -21.82 -36.42
CA GLY A 115 13.77 -21.52 -37.83
C GLY A 115 13.31 -20.08 -38.12
N ASP A 116 12.91 -19.33 -37.09
CA ASP A 116 12.59 -17.90 -37.16
C ASP A 116 13.78 -17.07 -36.63
N PRO A 117 14.46 -16.26 -37.48
CA PRO A 117 15.58 -15.42 -37.07
C PRO A 117 15.25 -14.45 -35.93
N ALA A 118 13.98 -14.06 -35.75
CA ALA A 118 13.54 -13.15 -34.71
C ALA A 118 13.47 -13.81 -33.31
N LEU A 119 13.53 -15.14 -33.24
CA LEU A 119 13.50 -15.93 -32.00
C LEU A 119 14.87 -16.53 -31.63
N GLN A 120 15.93 -16.20 -32.38
CA GLN A 120 17.30 -16.70 -32.12
C GLN A 120 18.06 -15.89 -31.05
N VAL A 121 17.54 -14.73 -30.67
CA VAL A 121 18.14 -13.80 -29.69
C VAL A 121 17.16 -13.50 -28.57
N ASP A 122 17.69 -13.26 -27.37
CA ASP A 122 16.88 -12.89 -26.22
C ASP A 122 16.12 -11.58 -26.49
N LYS A 123 14.83 -11.58 -26.19
CA LYS A 123 13.95 -10.43 -26.42
C LYS A 123 13.19 -10.08 -25.15
N LYS A 124 13.38 -8.85 -24.68
CA LYS A 124 12.57 -8.25 -23.62
C LYS A 124 11.34 -7.60 -24.23
N VAL A 125 10.17 -7.99 -23.75
CA VAL A 125 8.88 -7.39 -24.10
C VAL A 125 8.34 -6.73 -22.84
N SER A 126 8.16 -5.41 -22.89
CA SER A 126 7.56 -4.63 -21.81
C SER A 126 6.18 -4.16 -22.24
N VAL A 127 5.17 -4.45 -21.42
CA VAL A 127 3.79 -4.00 -21.60
C VAL A 127 3.41 -3.20 -20.37
N SER A 128 3.07 -1.92 -20.56
CA SER A 128 2.55 -1.06 -19.50
C SER A 128 1.02 -1.08 -19.54
N LEU A 129 0.40 -1.38 -18.41
CA LEU A 129 -1.05 -1.35 -18.22
C LEU A 129 -1.36 -0.30 -17.16
N ASP A 130 -2.10 0.73 -17.55
CA ASP A 130 -2.69 1.64 -16.58
C ASP A 130 -3.87 0.94 -15.89
N GLY A 131 -3.74 0.78 -14.59
CA GLY A 131 -4.77 0.22 -13.72
C GLY A 131 -5.92 1.21 -13.56
N ASP A 132 -7.13 0.67 -13.56
CA ASP A 132 -8.34 1.46 -13.44
C ASP A 132 -8.38 2.19 -12.09
N ASN A 133 -8.89 3.42 -12.08
CA ASN A 133 -9.04 4.16 -10.83
C ASN A 133 -10.07 3.46 -9.97
N SER A 134 -9.68 3.06 -8.76
CA SER A 134 -10.58 2.33 -7.87
C SER A 134 -10.89 3.13 -6.61
N PHE A 135 -12.14 3.03 -6.20
CA PHE A 135 -12.62 3.59 -4.95
C PHE A 135 -12.70 2.47 -3.91
N ARG A 136 -12.31 2.80 -2.69
CA ARG A 136 -12.29 1.86 -1.57
C ARG A 136 -12.83 2.54 -0.32
N ALA A 137 -13.71 1.84 0.38
CA ALA A 137 -14.22 2.24 1.69
C ALA A 137 -13.65 1.31 2.75
N THR A 138 -13.15 1.87 3.85
CA THR A 138 -12.54 1.12 4.94
C THR A 138 -13.34 1.35 6.22
N LEU A 139 -13.61 0.28 6.94
CA LEU A 139 -14.21 0.32 8.27
C LEU A 139 -13.33 -0.48 9.22
N GLY A 140 -12.96 0.13 10.34
CA GLY A 140 -12.09 -0.51 11.30
C GLY A 140 -12.23 0.04 12.71
N ALA A 141 -11.47 -0.55 13.61
CA ALA A 141 -11.34 -0.08 14.96
C ALA A 141 -9.90 -0.22 15.45
N CYS A 142 -9.55 0.67 16.37
CA CYS A 142 -8.24 0.74 17.00
C CYS A 142 -8.42 0.62 18.51
N LEU A 143 -7.61 -0.21 19.16
CA LEU A 143 -7.53 -0.35 20.61
C LEU A 143 -6.21 0.25 21.10
N LYS A 144 -6.29 1.37 21.82
CA LYS A 144 -5.16 2.12 22.35
C LYS A 144 -4.84 1.66 23.78
N LEU A 145 -3.82 0.82 23.91
CA LEU A 145 -3.35 0.20 25.16
C LEU A 145 -2.04 0.86 25.62
N ALA A 146 -2.16 2.10 26.12
CA ALA A 146 -1.01 2.93 26.52
C ALA A 146 0.01 3.09 25.38
N VAL A 147 1.12 2.34 25.41
CA VAL A 147 2.18 2.38 24.38
C VAL A 147 1.93 1.44 23.20
N ILE A 148 0.99 0.50 23.33
CA ILE A 148 0.64 -0.46 22.28
C ILE A 148 -0.68 -0.05 21.66
N VAL A 149 -0.74 -0.05 20.34
CA VAL A 149 -1.96 0.21 19.59
C VAL A 149 -2.22 -0.98 18.66
N LEU A 150 -3.41 -1.57 18.78
CA LEU A 150 -3.86 -2.64 17.90
C LEU A 150 -4.94 -2.10 16.98
N ASN A 151 -4.85 -2.35 15.68
CA ASN A 151 -5.89 -1.99 14.73
C ASN A 151 -6.32 -3.20 13.91
N ALA A 152 -7.60 -3.22 13.56
CA ALA A 152 -8.16 -4.17 12.60
C ALA A 152 -9.18 -3.45 11.73
N ASP A 153 -9.18 -3.77 10.43
CA ASP A 153 -10.08 -3.18 9.45
C ASP A 153 -10.41 -4.11 8.30
N VAL A 154 -11.53 -3.78 7.66
CA VAL A 154 -11.94 -4.32 6.36
C VAL A 154 -12.04 -3.17 5.38
N SER A 155 -11.43 -3.38 4.22
CA SER A 155 -11.39 -2.43 3.11
C SER A 155 -12.12 -3.01 1.91
N LEU A 156 -13.26 -2.43 1.56
CA LEU A 156 -14.14 -2.81 0.46
C LEU A 156 -13.81 -1.96 -0.77
N GLY A 157 -13.37 -2.59 -1.85
CA GLY A 157 -13.10 -1.96 -3.15
C GLY A 157 -13.19 -3.01 -4.26
N SER A 158 -12.42 -2.86 -5.34
CA SER A 158 -12.34 -3.91 -6.39
C SER A 158 -11.93 -5.27 -5.84
N GLN A 159 -11.18 -5.28 -4.74
CA GLN A 159 -10.89 -6.46 -3.94
C GLN A 159 -11.14 -6.12 -2.46
N THR A 160 -11.79 -7.04 -1.75
CA THR A 160 -11.97 -6.94 -0.29
C THR A 160 -10.68 -7.36 0.41
N THR A 161 -10.15 -6.47 1.24
CA THR A 161 -8.93 -6.71 2.02
C THR A 161 -9.24 -6.66 3.50
N PHE A 162 -8.73 -7.63 4.25
CA PHE A 162 -8.71 -7.61 5.71
C PHE A 162 -7.31 -7.24 6.18
N SER A 163 -7.21 -6.34 7.15
CA SER A 163 -5.93 -5.86 7.66
C SER A 163 -5.95 -5.84 9.18
N GLY A 164 -4.77 -6.08 9.74
CA GLY A 164 -4.51 -5.98 11.16
C GLY A 164 -3.12 -5.38 11.38
N GLY A 165 -2.97 -4.59 12.43
CA GLY A 165 -1.70 -3.94 12.73
C GLY A 165 -1.43 -3.84 14.23
N LEU A 166 -0.14 -3.75 14.52
CA LEU A 166 0.42 -3.53 15.85
C LEU A 166 1.36 -2.32 15.71
N SER A 167 1.09 -1.27 16.47
CA SER A 167 1.91 -0.06 16.50
C SER A 167 2.40 0.20 17.93
N PHE A 168 3.59 0.78 18.03
CA PHE A 168 4.12 1.29 19.29
C PHE A 168 4.12 2.82 19.22
N GLU A 169 3.33 3.46 20.08
CA GLU A 169 3.21 4.92 20.15
C GLU A 169 3.95 5.43 21.41
N PHE A 170 4.81 6.44 21.22
CA PHE A 170 5.64 7.07 22.26
C PHE A 170 5.46 8.59 22.24
#